data_AF-A0A1W9RKD5-F1
#
_entry.id   AF-A0A1W9RKD5-F1
#
_cell.length_a   1.000
_cell.length_b   1.000
_cell.length_c   1.000
_cell.angle_alpha   90.00
_cell.angle_beta   90.00
_cell.angle_gamma   90.00
#
_symmetry.space_group_name_H-M   'P 1'
#
loop_
_entity.id
_entity.type
_entity.pdbx_description
1 polymer ?
#
loop_
_entity_poly.entity_id
_entity_poly.type
_entity_poly.pdbx_seq_one_letter_code
_entity_poly.pdbx_strand_id
1 'polypeptide(L)'
;TLLKPAYTRYDSIKIGNLKFENICSMVMDDSEHAMLFDYLDNGIIGATLLRSCIWQINFQDTTITATDGIASLGYIEGAIEVPFIPEGPQKSPIVEVVVDDADTMRLQFDTGNSSTYLACPLLKKDSSISRSELKVCYKTGGVSILKTDGMQTDTTYCAMAGAVKIGTRTFKDVPVDVVESEQGKSVGSMGIEFIRNFITTIDWPSNKIYLFPIRGRGIEHNRRVFGVKTGYVKGAVRVTAVYAGSEAEKRGIEIGDRILSINNNDVENLSADQARKFRLGALKYYDENDEYIRLELIVNGKREKVRLKSYNLF
;
A
#
# COMPACT_ATOMS: atom_id res chain seq x y z
N THR A 1 8.02 -24.70 6.94
CA THR A 1 9.49 -24.52 6.99
C THR A 1 9.77 -23.04 6.89
N LEU A 2 10.53 -22.45 7.82
CA LEU A 2 10.91 -21.03 7.73
C LEU A 2 11.69 -20.81 6.44
N LEU A 3 11.26 -19.84 5.63
CA LEU A 3 11.98 -19.38 4.45
C LEU A 3 13.40 -18.98 4.88
N LYS A 4 14.42 -19.61 4.30
CA LYS A 4 15.82 -19.23 4.51
C LYS A 4 16.26 -18.35 3.35
N PRO A 5 16.39 -17.03 3.53
CA PRO A 5 16.91 -16.17 2.48
C PRO A 5 18.39 -16.50 2.21
N ALA A 6 18.73 -16.67 0.95
CA ALA A 6 20.10 -16.63 0.47
C ALA A 6 20.46 -15.18 0.10
N TYR A 7 21.74 -14.84 0.17
CA TYR A 7 22.24 -13.53 -0.22
C TYR A 7 23.32 -13.74 -1.28
N THR A 8 23.24 -12.96 -2.34
CA THR A 8 24.23 -12.96 -3.42
C THR A 8 24.65 -11.54 -3.74
N ARG A 9 25.81 -11.39 -4.38
CA ARG A 9 26.28 -10.12 -4.93
C ARG A 9 26.35 -10.25 -6.44
N TYR A 10 25.66 -9.37 -7.14
CA TYR A 10 25.79 -9.23 -8.57
C TYR A 10 26.87 -8.20 -8.88
N ASP A 11 27.83 -8.57 -9.73
CA ASP A 11 28.90 -7.66 -10.15
C ASP A 11 28.33 -6.46 -10.91
N SER A 12 27.28 -6.68 -11.71
CA SER A 12 26.51 -5.58 -12.29
C SER A 12 25.04 -5.93 -12.57
N ILE A 13 24.19 -4.91 -12.47
CA ILE A 13 22.78 -4.92 -12.85
C ILE A 13 22.55 -3.77 -13.81
N LYS A 14 21.89 -4.02 -14.95
CA LYS A 14 21.56 -2.99 -15.94
C LYS A 14 20.07 -2.68 -15.88
N ILE A 15 19.72 -1.39 -15.77
CA ILE A 15 18.33 -0.90 -15.85
C ILE A 15 18.30 0.25 -16.85
N GLY A 16 17.61 0.05 -17.98
CA GLY A 16 17.66 0.98 -19.10
C GLY A 16 19.10 1.21 -19.57
N ASN A 17 19.56 2.46 -19.51
CA ASN A 17 20.92 2.84 -19.90
C ASN A 17 21.90 2.89 -18.71
N LEU A 18 21.44 2.65 -17.48
CA LEU A 18 22.28 2.69 -16.29
C LEU A 18 22.87 1.31 -15.97
N LYS A 19 24.11 1.31 -15.49
CA LYS A 19 24.80 0.15 -14.94
C LYS A 19 25.07 0.39 -13.47
N PHE A 20 24.53 -0.47 -12.62
CA PHE A 20 24.77 -0.50 -11.19
C PHE A 20 25.78 -1.61 -10.91
N GLU A 21 26.82 -1.34 -10.14
CA GLU A 21 27.88 -2.30 -9.85
C GLU A 21 27.84 -2.74 -8.39
N ASN A 22 28.26 -3.98 -8.14
CA ASN A 22 28.44 -4.54 -6.79
C ASN A 22 27.15 -4.50 -5.93
N ILE A 23 26.02 -4.87 -6.50
CA ILE A 23 24.72 -4.83 -5.82
C ILE A 23 24.48 -6.15 -5.07
N CYS A 24 24.21 -6.06 -3.77
CA CYS A 24 23.76 -7.18 -2.97
C CYS A 24 22.26 -7.44 -3.19
N SER A 25 21.87 -8.70 -3.28
CA SER A 25 20.49 -9.10 -3.48
C SER A 25 20.14 -10.26 -2.56
N MET A 26 18.89 -10.24 -2.09
CA MET A 26 18.29 -11.34 -1.38
C MET A 26 17.62 -12.25 -2.40
N VAL A 27 17.96 -13.53 -2.37
CA VAL A 27 17.35 -14.58 -3.18
C VAL A 27 16.58 -15.47 -2.21
N MET A 28 15.31 -15.72 -2.49
CA MET A 28 14.51 -16.65 -1.73
C MET A 28 14.11 -17.80 -2.63
N ASP A 29 14.11 -19.00 -2.05
CA ASP A 29 13.76 -20.23 -2.76
C ASP A 29 12.23 -20.39 -2.85
N ASP A 30 11.77 -20.79 -4.03
CA ASP A 30 10.36 -20.95 -4.39
C ASP A 30 9.84 -22.32 -3.96
N SER A 31 10.05 -22.68 -2.69
CA SER A 31 9.45 -23.90 -2.13
C SER A 31 7.92 -23.76 -2.15
N GLU A 32 7.18 -24.85 -2.40
CA GLU A 32 5.70 -24.95 -2.56
C GLU A 32 4.83 -24.28 -1.48
N HIS A 33 5.43 -23.68 -0.45
CA HIS A 33 4.74 -22.97 0.64
C HIS A 33 5.09 -21.48 0.72
N ALA A 34 6.02 -21.01 -0.12
CA ALA A 34 6.31 -19.61 -0.30
C ALA A 34 5.31 -19.03 -1.28
N MET A 35 4.03 -18.96 -0.87
CA MET A 35 3.00 -18.21 -1.61
C MET A 35 3.57 -16.86 -2.08
N LEU A 36 4.52 -16.30 -1.28
CA LEU A 36 5.31 -15.09 -1.37
C LEU A 36 6.05 -14.79 -2.68
N PHE A 37 6.47 -15.78 -3.47
CA PHE A 37 7.26 -15.54 -4.70
C PHE A 37 6.51 -15.73 -6.02
N ASP A 38 5.32 -16.36 -5.98
CA ASP A 38 4.30 -16.24 -7.05
C ASP A 38 3.88 -14.78 -7.34
N TYR A 39 4.28 -13.84 -6.47
CA TYR A 39 3.94 -12.42 -6.50
C TYR A 39 4.81 -11.58 -7.46
N LEU A 40 6.00 -12.06 -7.81
CA LEU A 40 7.08 -11.22 -8.34
C LEU A 40 7.88 -11.98 -9.41
N ASP A 41 7.29 -12.26 -10.57
CA ASP A 41 8.01 -12.86 -11.73
C ASP A 41 9.33 -12.13 -12.06
N ASN A 42 9.46 -10.85 -11.66
CA ASN A 42 10.61 -10.01 -11.93
C ASN A 42 11.35 -9.49 -10.69
N GLY A 43 11.02 -9.97 -9.49
CA GLY A 43 11.62 -9.53 -8.23
C GLY A 43 11.23 -8.12 -7.79
N ILE A 44 11.85 -7.62 -6.70
CA ILE A 44 11.68 -6.25 -6.19
C ILE A 44 13.01 -5.50 -6.27
N ILE A 45 12.98 -4.30 -6.83
CA ILE A 45 14.09 -3.35 -6.74
C ILE A 45 13.95 -2.58 -5.42
N GLY A 46 14.71 -2.99 -4.42
CA GLY A 46 14.74 -2.35 -3.10
C GLY A 46 15.81 -1.28 -2.96
N ALA A 47 15.84 -0.66 -1.78
CA ALA A 47 16.78 0.43 -1.44
C ALA A 47 18.26 0.05 -1.53
N THR A 48 18.62 -1.24 -1.58
CA THR A 48 20.00 -1.67 -1.88
C THR A 48 20.50 -1.16 -3.23
N LEU A 49 19.61 -1.07 -4.23
CA LEU A 49 19.90 -0.49 -5.54
C LEU A 49 19.42 0.96 -5.60
N LEU A 50 18.19 1.26 -5.13
CA LEU A 50 17.61 2.59 -5.32
C LEU A 50 18.48 3.71 -4.73
N ARG A 51 19.19 3.44 -3.62
CA ARG A 51 20.04 4.44 -2.96
C ARG A 51 21.25 4.92 -3.77
N SER A 52 21.56 4.25 -4.88
CA SER A 52 22.71 4.58 -5.72
C SER A 52 22.48 5.78 -6.64
N CYS A 53 21.24 6.25 -6.81
CA CYS A 53 20.93 7.39 -7.68
C CYS A 53 19.60 8.07 -7.31
N ILE A 54 19.22 9.07 -8.09
CA ILE A 54 17.99 9.83 -7.96
C ILE A 54 16.93 9.20 -8.87
N TRP A 55 15.70 9.02 -8.37
CA TRP A 55 14.59 8.41 -9.13
C TRP A 55 13.41 9.37 -9.21
N GLN A 56 12.98 9.73 -10.41
CA GLN A 56 11.75 10.47 -10.64
C GLN A 56 10.68 9.55 -11.23
N ILE A 57 9.52 9.48 -10.58
CA ILE A 57 8.38 8.68 -10.95
C ILE A 57 7.25 9.62 -11.38
N ASN A 58 6.82 9.50 -12.64
CA ASN A 58 5.71 10.25 -13.20
C ASN A 58 4.59 9.29 -13.61
N PHE A 59 3.54 9.25 -12.80
CA PHE A 59 2.38 8.39 -13.03
C PHE A 59 1.47 8.85 -14.19
N GLN A 60 1.55 10.13 -14.60
CA GLN A 60 0.75 10.62 -15.73
C GLN A 60 1.32 10.11 -17.05
N ASP A 61 2.64 10.16 -17.19
CA ASP A 61 3.34 9.75 -18.40
C ASP A 61 3.79 8.28 -18.34
N THR A 62 3.55 7.59 -17.22
CA THR A 62 3.98 6.22 -16.96
C THR A 62 5.50 6.03 -17.11
N THR A 63 6.27 7.03 -16.69
CA THR A 63 7.73 7.06 -16.80
C THR A 63 8.44 7.01 -15.45
N ILE A 64 9.60 6.34 -15.45
CA ILE A 64 10.57 6.39 -14.36
C ILE A 64 11.90 6.84 -14.95
N THR A 65 12.42 7.96 -14.45
CA THR A 65 13.72 8.51 -14.83
C THR A 65 14.71 8.31 -13.70
N ALA A 66 15.92 7.85 -14.02
CA ALA A 66 17.00 7.67 -13.07
C ALA A 66 18.22 8.47 -13.50
N THR A 67 18.86 9.17 -12.57
CA THR A 67 19.99 10.08 -12.83
C THR A 67 20.88 10.22 -11.60
N ASP A 68 22.13 10.65 -11.79
CA ASP A 68 23.07 11.02 -10.72
C ASP A 68 23.04 12.53 -10.41
N GLY A 69 22.39 13.34 -11.25
CA GLY A 69 22.33 14.80 -11.10
C GLY A 69 20.92 15.35 -11.07
N ILE A 70 20.49 15.89 -9.92
CA ILE A 70 19.14 16.47 -9.75
C ILE A 70 18.83 17.60 -10.74
N ALA A 71 19.85 18.35 -11.17
CA ALA A 71 19.72 19.44 -12.15
C ALA A 71 19.25 18.97 -13.54
N SER A 72 19.35 17.67 -13.83
CA SER A 72 18.83 17.08 -15.08
C SER A 72 17.33 16.78 -15.05
N LEU A 73 16.68 16.96 -13.90
CA LEU A 73 15.26 16.65 -13.71
C LEU A 73 14.40 17.92 -13.75
N GLY A 74 13.23 17.80 -14.39
CA GLY A 74 12.14 18.75 -14.20
C GLY A 74 11.42 18.51 -12.87
N TYR A 75 10.43 19.34 -12.55
CA TYR A 75 9.53 19.13 -11.41
C TYR A 75 10.23 19.13 -10.03
N ILE A 76 11.36 19.83 -9.91
CA ILE A 76 12.05 20.04 -8.63
C ILE A 76 11.65 21.39 -8.03
N GLU A 77 11.72 22.46 -8.82
CA GLU A 77 11.27 23.78 -8.40
C GLU A 77 9.75 23.77 -8.13
N GLY A 78 9.33 24.31 -6.98
CA GLY A 78 7.93 24.31 -6.55
C GLY A 78 7.42 22.97 -6.00
N ALA A 79 8.26 21.92 -5.95
CA ALA A 79 7.92 20.69 -5.26
C ALA A 79 7.96 20.87 -3.74
N ILE A 80 7.16 20.06 -3.04
CA ILE A 80 7.25 19.96 -1.58
C ILE A 80 8.50 19.16 -1.26
N GLU A 81 9.45 19.78 -0.55
CA GLU A 81 10.65 19.09 -0.07
C GLU A 81 10.34 18.36 1.24
N VAL A 82 10.63 17.07 1.28
CA VAL A 82 10.41 16.18 2.42
C VAL A 82 11.72 15.45 2.73
N PRO A 83 12.43 15.81 3.83
CA PRO A 83 13.58 15.04 4.25
C PRO A 83 13.14 13.65 4.70
N PHE A 84 13.99 12.64 4.49
CA PHE A 84 13.77 11.30 5.00
C PHE A 84 14.99 10.74 5.72
N ILE A 85 14.75 9.74 6.58
CA ILE A 85 15.76 9.05 7.37
C ILE A 85 15.85 7.61 6.85
N PRO A 86 17.00 7.18 6.29
CA PRO A 86 17.20 5.78 5.90
C PRO A 86 17.33 4.87 7.14
N GLU A 87 16.33 4.03 7.40
CA GLU A 87 16.27 3.19 8.61
C GLU A 87 16.36 1.69 8.32
N GLY A 88 16.92 0.95 9.29
CA GLY A 88 17.00 -0.51 9.28
C GLY A 88 18.02 -1.10 8.29
N PRO A 89 18.09 -2.44 8.21
CA PRO A 89 19.04 -3.13 7.33
C PRO A 89 18.80 -2.85 5.84
N GLN A 90 17.54 -2.64 5.44
CA GLN A 90 17.16 -2.33 4.08
C GLN A 90 17.30 -0.84 3.73
N LYS A 91 17.58 0.04 4.71
CA LYS A 91 17.65 1.50 4.52
C LYS A 91 16.36 2.08 3.92
N SER A 92 15.21 1.64 4.43
CA SER A 92 13.91 2.15 3.99
C SER A 92 13.80 3.65 4.27
N PRO A 93 13.21 4.45 3.36
CA PRO A 93 13.11 5.89 3.54
C PRO A 93 11.95 6.22 4.49
N ILE A 94 12.26 6.73 5.68
CA ILE A 94 11.26 7.11 6.68
C ILE A 94 11.05 8.62 6.66
N VAL A 95 9.82 9.06 6.41
CA VAL A 95 9.43 10.47 6.47
C VAL A 95 8.65 10.76 7.75
N GLU A 96 8.79 11.97 8.27
CA GLU A 96 7.99 12.46 9.39
C GLU A 96 6.84 13.31 8.85
N VAL A 97 5.63 13.05 9.35
CA VAL A 97 4.44 13.82 9.05
C VAL A 97 3.81 14.29 10.35
N VAL A 98 3.27 15.51 10.38
CA VAL A 98 2.56 16.02 11.57
C VAL A 98 1.07 15.92 11.31
N VAL A 99 0.35 15.25 12.19
CA VAL A 99 -1.11 15.06 12.12
C VAL A 99 -1.76 15.95 13.18
N ASP A 100 -2.77 16.71 12.77
CA ASP A 100 -3.58 17.61 13.59
C ASP A 100 -2.75 18.56 14.49
N ASP A 101 -1.62 19.04 13.94
CA ASP A 101 -0.65 19.94 14.59
C ASP A 101 -0.13 19.46 15.96
N ALA A 102 -0.29 18.17 16.27
CA ALA A 102 0.04 17.60 17.57
C ALA A 102 0.93 16.37 17.47
N ASP A 103 0.58 15.45 16.59
CA ASP A 103 1.16 14.11 16.55
C ASP A 103 2.18 13.99 15.40
N THR A 104 3.46 13.82 15.73
CA THR A 104 4.48 13.50 14.71
C THR A 104 4.52 11.99 14.49
N MET A 105 4.15 11.58 13.28
CA MET A 105 4.07 10.20 12.84
C MET A 105 5.23 9.88 11.89
N ARG A 106 5.84 8.72 12.08
CA ARG A 106 6.91 8.21 11.22
C ARG A 106 6.30 7.26 10.20
N LEU A 107 6.46 7.54 8.92
CA LEU A 107 5.90 6.71 7.83
C LEU A 107 7.02 6.27 6.89
N GLN A 108 7.08 4.99 6.56
CA GLN A 108 7.91 4.53 5.44
C GLN A 108 7.30 5.02 4.13
N PHE A 109 8.09 5.74 3.32
CA PHE A 109 7.71 6.11 1.96
C PHE A 109 7.83 4.88 1.05
N ASP A 110 6.71 4.23 0.76
CA ASP A 110 6.67 2.87 0.23
C ASP A 110 5.97 2.81 -1.12
N THR A 111 6.75 2.93 -2.19
CA THR A 111 6.28 2.78 -3.57
C THR A 111 5.86 1.35 -3.92
N GLY A 112 6.23 0.36 -3.10
CA GLY A 112 5.83 -1.04 -3.26
C GLY A 112 4.51 -1.38 -2.58
N ASN A 113 3.96 -0.50 -1.74
CA ASN A 113 2.68 -0.73 -1.07
C ASN A 113 1.51 -0.20 -1.91
N SER A 114 0.88 -1.11 -2.67
CA SER A 114 -0.18 -0.81 -3.63
C SER A 114 -1.58 -0.59 -3.03
N SER A 115 -1.75 -0.74 -1.71
CA SER A 115 -3.08 -0.75 -1.08
C SER A 115 -3.28 0.29 0.02
N THR A 116 -2.24 1.09 0.29
CA THR A 116 -2.21 2.06 1.36
C THR A 116 -2.16 3.48 0.82
N TYR A 117 -2.96 4.34 1.43
CA TYR A 117 -2.86 5.79 1.30
C TYR A 117 -1.85 6.31 2.32
N LEU A 118 -2.32 6.71 3.51
CA LEU A 118 -1.51 6.95 4.70
C LEU A 118 -1.98 5.99 5.80
N ALA A 119 -1.08 5.12 6.26
CA ALA A 119 -1.29 4.24 7.40
C ALA A 119 -0.42 4.69 8.56
N CYS A 120 -1.01 5.37 9.53
CA CYS A 120 -0.35 5.87 10.73
C CYS A 120 -0.34 4.79 11.82
N PRO A 121 0.78 4.60 12.54
CA PRO A 121 0.79 3.74 13.70
C PRO A 121 -0.01 4.40 14.83
N LEU A 122 -0.76 3.62 15.60
CA LEU A 122 -1.40 4.13 16.82
C LEU A 122 -0.32 4.35 17.89
N LEU A 123 0.16 5.59 18.04
CA LEU A 123 1.29 5.87 18.93
C LEU A 123 0.90 5.93 20.42
N LYS A 124 -0.32 6.37 20.79
CA LYS A 124 -0.77 6.49 22.19
C LYS A 124 -2.29 6.36 22.37
N LYS A 125 -2.72 6.07 23.61
CA LYS A 125 -4.13 6.09 24.03
C LYS A 125 -4.76 7.49 23.90
N ASP A 126 -3.92 8.53 24.01
CA ASP A 126 -4.27 9.96 23.98
C ASP A 126 -3.86 10.66 22.67
N SER A 127 -3.81 9.94 21.55
CA SER A 127 -3.61 10.59 20.24
C SER A 127 -4.65 11.67 20.00
N SER A 128 -4.22 12.78 19.40
CA SER A 128 -5.06 13.89 18.98
C SER A 128 -6.09 13.50 17.92
N ILE A 129 -5.84 12.41 17.19
CA ILE A 129 -6.81 11.81 16.27
C ILE A 129 -7.99 11.33 17.11
N SER A 130 -9.04 12.15 17.13
CA SER A 130 -10.21 11.93 17.97
C SER A 130 -10.81 10.56 17.70
N ARG A 131 -10.79 9.69 18.73
CA ARG A 131 -11.35 8.34 18.64
C ARG A 131 -12.86 8.33 18.36
N SER A 132 -13.56 9.43 18.61
CA SER A 132 -15.01 9.54 18.45
C SER A 132 -15.47 9.71 17.00
N GLU A 133 -14.58 10.06 16.07
CA GLU A 133 -14.88 10.19 14.63
C GLU A 133 -14.28 9.06 13.78
N LEU A 134 -13.66 8.06 14.45
CA LEU A 134 -13.10 6.89 13.80
C LEU A 134 -14.20 5.96 13.27
N LYS A 135 -14.18 5.68 11.96
CA LYS A 135 -14.98 4.61 11.37
C LYS A 135 -14.14 3.33 11.39
N VAL A 136 -14.65 2.27 12.01
CA VAL A 136 -13.91 1.01 12.21
C VAL A 136 -13.90 0.19 10.91
N CYS A 137 -12.73 -0.29 10.51
CA CYS A 137 -12.57 -1.22 9.39
C CYS A 137 -11.79 -2.46 9.86
N TYR A 138 -12.47 -3.60 9.96
CA TYR A 138 -11.82 -4.86 10.27
C TYR A 138 -11.08 -5.35 9.02
N LYS A 139 -9.76 -5.57 9.13
CA LYS A 139 -8.93 -6.00 8.01
C LYS A 139 -8.19 -7.29 8.40
N THR A 140 -7.98 -8.20 7.46
CA THR A 140 -6.88 -9.15 7.60
C THR A 140 -5.64 -8.53 6.99
N GLY A 141 -4.56 -8.48 7.78
CA GLY A 141 -3.24 -8.15 7.29
C GLY A 141 -2.85 -9.20 6.25
N GLY A 142 -2.59 -8.74 5.02
CA GLY A 142 -2.01 -9.59 3.99
C GLY A 142 -0.71 -10.23 4.48
N VAL A 143 -0.30 -11.31 3.82
CA VAL A 143 1.02 -11.93 4.04
C VAL A 143 2.06 -10.84 3.80
N SER A 144 2.65 -10.31 4.87
CA SER A 144 3.79 -9.42 4.73
C SER A 144 4.96 -10.26 4.24
N ILE A 145 5.73 -9.71 3.30
CA ILE A 145 6.89 -10.36 2.66
C ILE A 145 7.91 -10.88 3.69
N LEU A 146 7.87 -10.36 4.92
CA LEU A 146 8.76 -10.71 6.01
C LEU A 146 8.07 -11.45 7.18
N LYS A 147 6.74 -11.60 7.17
CA LYS A 147 6.01 -12.31 8.23
C LYS A 147 5.70 -13.73 7.75
N THR A 148 6.47 -14.68 8.27
CA THR A 148 6.28 -16.13 8.08
C THR A 148 5.14 -16.72 8.91
N ASP A 149 4.46 -15.91 9.73
CA ASP A 149 3.40 -16.36 10.63
C ASP A 149 2.01 -15.96 10.11
N GLY A 150 1.56 -16.66 9.06
CA GLY A 150 0.17 -16.66 8.64
C GLY A 150 -0.46 -15.30 8.30
N MET A 151 -1.78 -15.33 8.09
CA MET A 151 -2.60 -14.13 7.99
C MET A 151 -2.98 -13.72 9.42
N GLN A 152 -2.59 -12.53 9.85
CA GLN A 152 -3.01 -11.97 11.12
C GLN A 152 -4.17 -11.00 10.85
N THR A 153 -5.28 -11.14 11.58
CA THR A 153 -6.36 -10.16 11.52
C THR A 153 -5.93 -8.95 12.35
N ASP A 154 -5.80 -7.80 11.70
CA ASP A 154 -5.41 -6.55 12.34
C ASP A 154 -6.61 -5.59 12.30
N THR A 155 -6.95 -4.98 13.44
CA THR A 155 -7.97 -3.93 13.45
C THR A 155 -7.35 -2.64 12.91
N THR A 156 -7.95 -2.08 11.86
CA THR A 156 -7.57 -0.77 11.33
C THR A 156 -8.71 0.21 11.51
N TYR A 157 -8.44 1.37 12.06
CA TYR A 157 -9.43 2.43 12.17
C TYR A 157 -9.25 3.37 10.99
N CYS A 158 -10.33 3.69 10.28
CA CYS A 158 -10.30 4.71 9.25
C CYS A 158 -10.73 6.04 9.89
N ALA A 159 -9.90 7.07 9.74
CA ALA A 159 -10.11 8.38 10.32
C ALA A 159 -10.02 9.47 9.27
N MET A 160 -10.64 10.62 9.55
CA MET A 160 -10.33 11.87 8.89
C MET A 160 -9.40 12.66 9.79
N ALA A 161 -8.17 12.94 9.34
CA ALA A 161 -7.33 13.93 9.99
C ALA A 161 -7.75 15.32 9.51
N GLY A 162 -7.95 16.26 10.43
CA GLY A 162 -8.29 17.65 10.09
C GLY A 162 -7.14 18.33 9.34
N ALA A 163 -5.90 18.02 9.70
CA ALA A 163 -4.70 18.48 9.00
C ALA A 163 -3.58 17.43 9.00
N VAL A 164 -2.88 17.30 7.87
CA VAL A 164 -1.63 16.54 7.76
C VAL A 164 -0.57 17.41 7.10
N LYS A 165 0.50 17.70 7.83
CA LYS A 165 1.65 18.44 7.35
C LYS A 165 2.76 17.49 6.89
N ILE A 166 3.21 17.69 5.65
CA ILE A 166 4.28 16.92 5.00
C ILE A 166 5.26 17.94 4.44
N GLY A 167 6.50 17.90 4.94
CA GLY A 167 7.48 18.95 4.65
C GLY A 167 6.94 20.33 5.03
N THR A 168 6.92 21.25 4.07
CA THR A 168 6.41 22.62 4.25
C THR A 168 4.91 22.77 3.97
N ARG A 169 4.23 21.73 3.47
CA ARG A 169 2.83 21.84 3.05
C ARG A 169 1.89 21.16 4.05
N THR A 170 0.77 21.83 4.32
CA THR A 170 -0.34 21.28 5.09
C THR A 170 -1.50 20.93 4.15
N PHE A 171 -2.00 19.71 4.28
CA PHE A 171 -3.21 19.22 3.64
C PHE A 171 -4.32 19.16 4.67
N LYS A 172 -5.54 19.54 4.29
CA LYS A 172 -6.72 19.48 5.17
C LYS A 172 -7.58 18.28 4.82
N ASP A 173 -8.35 17.80 5.79
CA ASP A 173 -9.34 16.75 5.63
C ASP A 173 -8.75 15.53 4.89
N VAL A 174 -7.74 14.91 5.51
CA VAL A 174 -6.97 13.82 4.91
C VAL A 174 -7.39 12.48 5.50
N PRO A 175 -7.89 11.53 4.68
CA PRO A 175 -8.17 10.17 5.11
C PRO A 175 -6.90 9.45 5.56
N VAL A 176 -6.89 8.96 6.80
CA VAL A 176 -5.80 8.15 7.36
C VAL A 176 -6.33 6.81 7.84
N ASP A 177 -5.53 5.77 7.65
CA ASP A 177 -5.71 4.51 8.35
C ASP A 177 -4.87 4.55 9.63
N VAL A 178 -5.46 4.25 10.79
CA VAL A 178 -4.77 4.12 12.06
C VAL A 178 -4.66 2.64 12.38
N VAL A 179 -3.43 2.14 12.39
CA VAL A 179 -3.12 0.73 12.60
C VAL A 179 -2.77 0.52 14.07
N GLU A 180 -3.61 -0.21 14.78
CA GLU A 180 -3.30 -0.68 16.12
C GLU A 180 -2.48 -1.97 15.99
N SER A 181 -1.20 -1.92 16.38
CA SER A 181 -0.36 -3.11 16.37
C SER A 181 -0.04 -3.54 17.80
N GLU A 182 -0.36 -4.78 18.15
CA GLU A 182 -0.01 -5.38 19.46
C GLU A 182 1.50 -5.41 19.72
N GLN A 183 2.32 -5.39 18.65
CA GLN A 183 3.78 -5.43 18.71
C GLN A 183 4.43 -4.02 18.79
N GLY A 184 3.65 -2.94 18.88
CA GLY A 184 4.19 -1.58 19.05
C GLY A 184 4.99 -1.05 17.85
N LYS A 185 4.61 -1.37 16.61
CA LYS A 185 5.22 -0.77 15.41
C LYS A 185 5.15 0.74 15.50
N SER A 186 6.32 1.38 15.57
CA SER A 186 6.45 2.84 15.65
C SER A 186 6.52 3.52 14.28
N VAL A 187 6.46 2.74 13.19
CA VAL A 187 6.57 3.22 11.81
C VAL A 187 5.38 2.72 11.00
N GLY A 188 4.65 3.66 10.41
CA GLY A 188 3.56 3.43 9.48
C GLY A 188 4.02 3.38 8.03
N SER A 189 3.10 3.58 7.09
CA SER A 189 3.38 3.52 5.65
C SER A 189 2.67 4.66 4.90
N MET A 190 3.40 5.34 4.02
CA MET A 190 2.87 6.21 2.98
C MET A 190 2.95 5.43 1.67
N GLY A 191 1.81 4.91 1.22
CA GLY A 191 1.73 4.01 0.08
C GLY A 191 1.40 4.71 -1.24
N ILE A 192 1.29 3.91 -2.30
CA ILE A 192 1.19 4.42 -3.67
C ILE A 192 -0.04 5.29 -3.91
N GLU A 193 -1.15 5.03 -3.20
CA GLU A 193 -2.40 5.78 -3.39
C GLU A 193 -2.26 7.24 -2.95
N PHE A 194 -1.38 7.53 -1.98
CA PHE A 194 -1.01 8.90 -1.65
C PHE A 194 0.04 9.45 -2.63
N ILE A 195 1.10 8.67 -2.86
CA ILE A 195 2.29 9.11 -3.63
C ILE A 195 1.91 9.52 -5.06
N ARG A 196 0.98 8.81 -5.70
CA ARG A 196 0.58 9.05 -7.09
C ARG A 196 -0.12 10.38 -7.34
N ASN A 197 -0.47 11.12 -6.29
CA ASN A 197 -0.97 12.49 -6.41
C ASN A 197 0.09 13.49 -6.88
N PHE A 198 1.35 13.07 -6.94
CA PHE A 198 2.50 13.89 -7.26
C PHE A 198 3.34 13.29 -8.39
N ILE A 199 4.14 14.13 -9.05
CA ILE A 199 5.38 13.66 -9.68
C ILE A 199 6.41 13.59 -8.54
N THR A 200 6.94 12.39 -8.30
CA THR A 200 7.77 12.11 -7.12
C THR A 200 9.21 11.96 -7.53
N THR A 201 10.11 12.75 -6.93
CA THR A 201 11.56 12.53 -7.05
C THR A 201 12.12 12.07 -5.71
N ILE A 202 12.81 10.94 -5.68
CA ILE A 202 13.53 10.42 -4.51
C ILE A 202 15.02 10.66 -4.76
N ASP A 203 15.56 11.72 -4.15
CA ASP A 203 16.99 12.01 -4.13
C ASP A 203 17.63 11.29 -2.94
N TRP A 204 18.07 10.06 -3.20
CA TRP A 204 18.73 9.23 -2.20
C TRP A 204 20.07 9.78 -1.71
N PRO A 205 20.98 10.28 -2.58
CA PRO A 205 22.23 10.89 -2.13
C PRO A 205 22.02 12.02 -1.10
N SER A 206 20.99 12.85 -1.28
CA SER A 206 20.69 13.97 -0.38
C SER A 206 19.69 13.63 0.73
N ASN A 207 19.13 12.42 0.75
CA ASN A 207 18.03 11.99 1.62
C ASN A 207 16.80 12.90 1.58
N LYS A 208 16.40 13.32 0.37
CA LYS A 208 15.24 14.18 0.13
C LYS A 208 14.25 13.54 -0.83
N ILE A 209 12.97 13.77 -0.58
CA ILE A 209 11.88 13.48 -1.50
C ILE A 209 11.27 14.81 -1.95
N TYR A 210 11.04 14.95 -3.24
CA TYR A 210 10.37 16.09 -3.85
C TYR A 210 9.01 15.63 -4.37
N LEU A 211 7.93 16.22 -3.86
CA LEU A 211 6.57 15.92 -4.27
C LEU A 211 6.02 17.11 -5.06
N PHE A 212 6.12 17.04 -6.38
CA PHE A 212 5.62 18.09 -7.26
C PHE A 212 4.12 17.90 -7.53
N PRO A 213 3.27 18.90 -7.26
CA PRO A 213 1.83 18.77 -7.43
C PRO A 213 1.45 18.62 -8.90
N ILE A 214 0.55 17.68 -9.19
CA ILE A 214 -0.03 17.52 -10.51
C ILE A 214 -1.28 18.42 -10.62
N ARG A 215 -1.35 19.26 -11.67
CA ARG A 215 -2.51 20.13 -11.89
C ARG A 215 -3.79 19.31 -12.05
N GLY A 216 -4.85 19.70 -11.34
CA GLY A 216 -6.15 19.01 -11.37
C GLY A 216 -6.18 17.71 -10.56
N ARG A 217 -5.06 17.34 -9.91
CA ARG A 217 -4.97 16.23 -8.98
C ARG A 217 -4.82 16.78 -7.57
N GLY A 218 -5.56 16.22 -6.63
CA GLY A 218 -5.59 16.66 -5.24
C GLY A 218 -5.56 15.47 -4.30
N ILE A 219 -5.47 15.78 -3.01
CA ILE A 219 -5.67 14.77 -1.97
C ILE A 219 -7.14 14.35 -2.02
N GLU A 220 -7.38 13.04 -2.03
CA GLU A 220 -8.73 12.50 -1.89
C GLU A 220 -9.25 12.82 -0.48
N HIS A 221 -10.42 13.46 -0.40
CA HIS A 221 -11.05 13.84 0.88
C HIS A 221 -12.10 12.82 1.34
N ASN A 222 -12.29 11.74 0.60
CA ASN A 222 -13.28 10.73 0.91
C ASN A 222 -12.96 9.44 0.19
N ARG A 223 -13.12 8.28 0.82
CA ARG A 223 -12.85 6.99 0.17
C ARG A 223 -14.15 6.32 -0.18
N ARG A 224 -14.36 6.01 -1.45
CA ARG A 224 -15.52 5.23 -1.86
C ARG A 224 -15.29 3.75 -1.61
N VAL A 225 -16.22 3.10 -0.90
CA VAL A 225 -16.10 1.71 -0.47
C VAL A 225 -17.40 0.94 -0.69
N PHE A 226 -17.30 -0.40 -0.78
CA PHE A 226 -18.46 -1.29 -0.89
C PHE A 226 -18.80 -2.00 0.43
N GLY A 227 -18.11 -1.67 1.53
CA GLY A 227 -18.23 -2.39 2.80
C GLY A 227 -17.37 -3.65 2.90
N VAL A 228 -16.69 -4.04 1.82
CA VAL A 228 -15.68 -5.12 1.81
C VAL A 228 -14.45 -4.74 0.98
N LYS A 229 -13.32 -5.41 1.26
CA LYS A 229 -12.20 -5.52 0.31
C LYS A 229 -12.03 -6.98 -0.11
N THR A 230 -11.53 -7.18 -1.32
CA THR A 230 -11.25 -8.51 -1.87
C THR A 230 -9.74 -8.69 -2.06
N GLY A 231 -9.24 -9.91 -1.91
CA GLY A 231 -7.85 -10.24 -2.20
C GLY A 231 -7.66 -11.72 -2.50
N TYR A 232 -6.58 -12.06 -3.20
CA TYR A 232 -6.25 -13.44 -3.53
C TYR A 232 -5.38 -14.06 -2.43
N VAL A 233 -5.96 -14.92 -1.60
CA VAL A 233 -5.36 -15.47 -0.38
C VAL A 233 -5.58 -16.97 -0.31
N LYS A 234 -4.52 -17.74 -0.01
CA LYS A 234 -4.58 -19.22 0.10
C LYS A 234 -5.22 -19.87 -1.14
N GLY A 235 -4.79 -19.45 -2.34
CA GLY A 235 -5.23 -20.02 -3.62
C GLY A 235 -6.67 -19.66 -4.06
N ALA A 236 -7.31 -18.67 -3.45
CA ALA A 236 -8.65 -18.24 -3.85
C ALA A 236 -8.86 -16.74 -3.64
N VAL A 237 -9.78 -16.13 -4.37
CA VAL A 237 -10.27 -14.79 -4.04
C VAL A 237 -11.15 -14.88 -2.78
N ARG A 238 -10.86 -14.02 -1.82
CA ARG A 238 -11.52 -13.98 -0.51
C ARG A 238 -11.82 -12.55 -0.09
N VAL A 239 -12.76 -12.40 0.84
CA VAL A 239 -12.97 -11.17 1.59
C VAL A 239 -11.77 -10.94 2.49
N THR A 240 -11.09 -9.80 2.33
CA THR A 240 -9.89 -9.43 3.10
C THR A 240 -10.11 -8.25 4.05
N ALA A 241 -11.24 -7.58 3.95
CA ALA A 241 -11.69 -6.60 4.94
C ALA A 241 -13.21 -6.52 4.93
N VAL A 242 -13.77 -6.20 6.08
CA VAL A 242 -15.20 -5.88 6.26
C VAL A 242 -15.28 -4.59 7.07
N TYR A 243 -16.07 -3.63 6.60
CA TYR A 243 -16.25 -2.37 7.30
C TYR A 243 -17.38 -2.50 8.33
N ALA A 244 -17.14 -2.02 9.55
CA ALA A 244 -18.12 -2.07 10.62
C ALA A 244 -19.38 -1.26 10.25
N GLY A 245 -20.57 -1.78 10.57
CA GLY A 245 -21.86 -1.19 10.26
C GLY A 245 -22.26 -1.23 8.77
N SER A 246 -21.42 -1.82 7.91
CA SER A 246 -21.69 -1.92 6.48
C SER A 246 -22.81 -2.91 6.15
N GLU A 247 -23.39 -2.80 4.96
CA GLU A 247 -24.35 -3.78 4.44
C GLU A 247 -23.75 -5.20 4.34
N ALA A 248 -22.44 -5.30 4.11
CA ALA A 248 -21.75 -6.58 4.06
C ALA A 248 -21.74 -7.26 5.44
N GLU A 249 -21.36 -6.53 6.49
CA GLU A 249 -21.38 -7.03 7.86
C GLU A 249 -22.79 -7.44 8.29
N LYS A 250 -23.81 -6.63 7.98
CA LYS A 250 -25.22 -6.93 8.27
C LYS A 250 -25.72 -8.21 7.58
N ARG A 251 -25.12 -8.57 6.45
CA ARG A 251 -25.41 -9.82 5.72
C ARG A 251 -24.60 -11.02 6.24
N GLY A 252 -23.82 -10.85 7.30
CA GLY A 252 -22.98 -11.89 7.87
C GLY A 252 -21.77 -12.24 7.01
N ILE A 253 -21.34 -11.34 6.10
CA ILE A 253 -20.11 -11.52 5.33
C ILE A 253 -18.93 -11.30 6.27
N GLU A 254 -18.03 -12.27 6.31
CA GLU A 254 -16.88 -12.26 7.21
C GLU A 254 -15.57 -12.28 6.41
N ILE A 255 -14.51 -11.83 7.09
CA ILE A 255 -13.15 -11.94 6.55
C ILE A 255 -12.82 -13.43 6.34
N GLY A 256 -12.30 -13.76 5.16
CA GLY A 256 -11.96 -15.12 4.78
C GLY A 256 -13.02 -15.82 3.93
N ASP A 257 -14.24 -15.28 3.84
CA ASP A 257 -15.29 -15.80 2.96
C ASP A 257 -14.78 -15.91 1.53
N ARG A 258 -15.02 -17.06 0.91
CA ARG A 258 -14.55 -17.36 -0.44
C ARG A 258 -15.47 -16.70 -1.46
N ILE A 259 -14.90 -15.95 -2.38
CA ILE A 259 -15.61 -15.28 -3.47
C ILE A 259 -15.51 -16.16 -4.72
N LEU A 260 -16.66 -16.45 -5.31
CA LEU A 260 -16.82 -17.27 -6.52
C LEU A 260 -16.90 -16.39 -7.77
N SER A 261 -17.60 -15.25 -7.68
CA SER A 261 -17.65 -14.28 -8.77
C SER A 261 -17.68 -12.84 -8.31
N ILE A 262 -17.13 -11.95 -9.13
CA ILE A 262 -17.17 -10.50 -8.96
C ILE A 262 -17.71 -9.87 -10.24
N ASN A 263 -18.82 -9.14 -10.15
CA ASN A 263 -19.49 -8.51 -11.30
C ASN A 263 -19.70 -9.49 -12.48
N ASN A 264 -20.14 -10.71 -12.16
CA ASN A 264 -20.37 -11.82 -13.10
C ASN A 264 -19.11 -12.44 -13.72
N ASN A 265 -17.91 -12.04 -13.32
CA ASN A 265 -16.67 -12.72 -13.71
C ASN A 265 -16.40 -13.84 -12.71
N ASP A 266 -16.20 -15.07 -13.20
CA ASP A 266 -15.72 -16.20 -12.40
C ASP A 266 -14.29 -15.89 -11.91
N VAL A 267 -14.09 -15.98 -10.59
CA VAL A 267 -12.80 -15.77 -9.94
C VAL A 267 -12.32 -17.01 -9.18
N GLU A 268 -13.00 -18.15 -9.33
CA GLU A 268 -12.57 -19.42 -8.74
C GLU A 268 -11.37 -20.00 -9.47
N ASN A 269 -11.33 -19.83 -10.79
CA ASN A 269 -10.39 -20.49 -11.68
C ASN A 269 -9.42 -19.50 -12.33
N LEU A 270 -8.89 -18.55 -11.55
CA LEU A 270 -7.86 -17.65 -12.05
C LEU A 270 -6.60 -18.44 -12.41
N SER A 271 -6.06 -18.21 -13.61
CA SER A 271 -4.70 -18.65 -13.95
C SER A 271 -3.68 -18.02 -13.00
N ALA A 272 -2.47 -18.58 -12.91
CA ALA A 272 -1.40 -18.03 -12.07
C ALA A 272 -1.12 -16.55 -12.37
N ASP A 273 -1.08 -16.16 -13.66
CA ASP A 273 -0.91 -14.77 -14.10
C ASP A 273 -2.08 -13.86 -13.65
N GLN A 274 -3.32 -14.32 -13.80
CA GLN A 274 -4.50 -13.56 -13.34
C GLN A 274 -4.53 -13.42 -11.84
N ALA A 275 -4.26 -14.50 -11.09
CA ALA A 275 -4.17 -14.48 -9.64
C ALA A 275 -3.11 -13.49 -9.16
N ARG A 276 -1.92 -13.48 -9.80
CA ARG A 276 -0.85 -12.52 -9.53
C ARG A 276 -1.29 -11.10 -9.81
N LYS A 277 -1.81 -10.81 -11.02
CA LYS A 277 -2.30 -9.48 -11.38
C LYS A 277 -3.41 -9.00 -10.45
N PHE A 278 -4.32 -9.89 -10.06
CA PHE A 278 -5.40 -9.56 -9.11
C PHE A 278 -4.83 -9.19 -7.75
N ARG A 279 -3.89 -9.99 -7.25
CA ARG A 279 -3.23 -9.74 -5.98
C ARG A 279 -2.43 -8.43 -5.96
N LEU A 280 -1.79 -8.06 -7.07
CA LEU A 280 -1.06 -6.79 -7.24
C LEU A 280 -1.97 -5.58 -7.52
N GLY A 281 -3.28 -5.80 -7.69
CA GLY A 281 -4.25 -4.75 -8.04
C GLY A 281 -4.21 -4.34 -9.52
N ALA A 282 -3.42 -5.01 -10.36
CA ALA A 282 -3.35 -4.79 -11.81
C ALA A 282 -4.52 -5.43 -12.58
N LEU A 283 -5.21 -6.40 -11.98
CA LEU A 283 -6.46 -6.96 -12.48
C LEU A 283 -7.55 -6.72 -11.43
N LYS A 284 -8.57 -5.94 -11.79
CA LYS A 284 -9.74 -5.69 -10.96
C LYS A 284 -10.99 -6.06 -11.75
N TYR A 285 -11.99 -6.60 -11.05
CA TYR A 285 -13.30 -6.91 -11.62
C TYR A 285 -14.38 -5.90 -11.21
N TYR A 286 -13.96 -4.80 -10.59
CA TYR A 286 -14.78 -3.65 -10.23
C TYR A 286 -13.90 -2.41 -10.18
N ASP A 287 -14.49 -1.25 -10.43
CA ASP A 287 -13.88 0.06 -10.24
C ASP A 287 -14.37 0.68 -8.92
N GLU A 288 -13.55 1.52 -8.29
CA GLU A 288 -13.98 2.31 -7.12
C GLU A 288 -15.09 3.32 -7.47
N ASN A 289 -15.21 3.65 -8.75
CA ASN A 289 -16.27 4.48 -9.32
C ASN A 289 -17.54 3.70 -9.68
N ASP A 290 -17.60 2.38 -9.48
CA ASP A 290 -18.84 1.62 -9.66
C ASP A 290 -19.89 1.94 -8.58
N GLU A 291 -21.17 2.07 -8.96
CA GLU A 291 -22.27 2.23 -7.99
C GLU A 291 -22.53 0.97 -7.16
N TYR A 292 -22.25 -0.20 -7.73
CA TYR A 292 -22.47 -1.47 -7.07
C TYR A 292 -21.37 -2.47 -7.42
N ILE A 293 -21.04 -3.31 -6.44
CA ILE A 293 -20.33 -4.56 -6.66
C ILE A 293 -21.32 -5.72 -6.48
N ARG A 294 -21.31 -6.67 -7.41
CA ARG A 294 -22.05 -7.94 -7.28
C ARG A 294 -21.08 -9.04 -6.92
N LEU A 295 -21.32 -9.72 -5.80
CA LEU A 295 -20.49 -10.83 -5.35
C LEU A 295 -21.34 -12.10 -5.27
N GLU A 296 -20.77 -13.21 -5.73
CA GLU A 296 -21.22 -14.55 -5.35
C GLU A 296 -20.16 -15.13 -4.43
N LEU A 297 -20.53 -15.55 -3.23
CA LEU A 297 -19.59 -15.98 -2.21
C LEU A 297 -20.14 -17.12 -1.35
N ILE A 298 -19.28 -17.78 -0.60
CA ILE A 298 -19.64 -18.79 0.39
C ILE A 298 -19.69 -18.11 1.76
N VAL A 299 -20.88 -17.92 2.31
CA VAL A 299 -21.13 -17.38 3.66
C VAL A 299 -21.70 -18.51 4.51
N ASN A 300 -21.06 -18.84 5.64
CA ASN A 300 -21.49 -19.92 6.52
C ASN A 300 -21.74 -21.26 5.78
N GLY A 301 -20.91 -21.57 4.78
CA GLY A 301 -21.01 -22.79 3.97
C GLY A 301 -22.08 -22.77 2.88
N LYS A 302 -22.83 -21.67 2.71
CA LYS A 302 -23.86 -21.52 1.68
C LYS A 302 -23.46 -20.51 0.62
N ARG A 303 -23.86 -20.78 -0.61
CA ARG A 303 -23.67 -19.86 -1.74
C ARG A 303 -24.67 -18.72 -1.64
N GLU A 304 -24.16 -17.51 -1.51
CA GLU A 304 -24.93 -16.28 -1.41
C GLU A 304 -24.60 -15.35 -2.57
N LYS A 305 -25.62 -14.67 -3.10
CA LYS A 305 -25.48 -13.61 -4.09
C LYS A 305 -25.84 -12.28 -3.45
N VAL A 306 -24.87 -11.37 -3.39
CA VAL A 306 -25.05 -10.07 -2.78
C VAL A 306 -24.74 -8.96 -3.79
N ARG A 307 -25.49 -7.87 -3.66
CA ARG A 307 -25.26 -6.63 -4.40
C ARG A 307 -25.04 -5.53 -3.38
N LEU A 308 -23.80 -5.08 -3.25
CA LEU A 308 -23.41 -4.08 -2.27
C LEU A 308 -23.31 -2.73 -2.98
N LYS A 309 -24.02 -1.72 -2.47
CA LYS A 309 -23.93 -0.35 -2.99
C LYS A 309 -22.66 0.31 -2.46
N SER A 310 -21.96 1.03 -3.32
CA SER A 310 -20.86 1.90 -2.90
C SER A 310 -21.38 2.99 -1.97
N TYR A 311 -20.58 3.43 -1.01
CA TYR A 311 -20.83 4.63 -0.22
C TYR A 311 -19.52 5.35 0.09
N ASN A 312 -19.65 6.64 0.38
CA ASN A 312 -18.55 7.46 0.85
C ASN A 312 -18.23 7.07 2.29
N LEU A 313 -16.98 6.67 2.52
CA LEU A 313 -16.55 6.28 3.85
C LEU A 313 -16.55 7.47 4.80
N PHE A 314 -16.24 8.69 4.37
CA PHE A 314 -16.23 9.87 5.23
C PHE A 314 -17.47 10.73 5.05
#